data_AF-A0A258KM36-F1
#
_entry.id   AF-A0A258KM36-F1
#
_cell.length_a   1.000
_cell.length_b   1.000
_cell.length_c   1.000
_cell.angle_alpha   90.00
_cell.angle_beta   90.00
_cell.angle_gamma   90.00
#
_symmetry.space_group_name_H-M   'P 1'
#
loop_
_entity.id
_entity.type
_entity.pdbx_description
1 polymer ?
#
loop_
_entity_poly.entity_id
_entity_poly.type
_entity_poly.pdbx_seq_one_letter_code
_entity_poly.pdbx_strand_id
1 'polypeptide(L)'
;MILMFFETAFGICIGCKLYKIFKKEEAQYCPGEVCDIKAKQPIQKISQVQYLVVMGFTALVLLFSSLVIEKLQQKPVDLFKLGTVEKSK
;
A
#
# COMPACT_ATOMS: atom_id res chain seq x y z
N MET A 1 31.39 -2.66 -3.55
CA MET A 1 31.05 -3.10 -2.18
C MET A 1 29.61 -3.60 -2.01
N ILE A 2 28.64 -3.20 -2.86
CA ILE A 2 27.22 -3.57 -2.68
C ILE A 2 26.92 -5.06 -2.95
N LEU A 3 27.52 -5.67 -3.99
CA LEU A 3 27.20 -7.03 -4.43
C LEU A 3 27.65 -8.10 -3.42
N MET A 4 28.88 -7.99 -2.89
CA MET A 4 29.39 -8.92 -1.87
C MET A 4 28.62 -8.82 -0.55
N PHE A 5 28.08 -7.65 -0.23
CA PHE A 5 27.25 -7.48 0.96
C PHE A 5 25.90 -8.21 0.81
N PHE A 6 25.26 -8.13 -0.36
CA PHE A 6 24.01 -8.85 -0.62
C PHE A 6 24.21 -10.37 -0.66
N GLU A 7 25.29 -10.85 -1.27
CA GLU A 7 25.58 -12.28 -1.36
C GLU A 7 25.81 -12.92 0.02
N THR A 8 26.55 -12.23 0.90
CA THR A 8 26.82 -12.71 2.26
C THR A 8 25.58 -12.63 3.15
N ALA A 9 24.81 -11.54 3.09
CA ALA A 9 23.61 -11.35 3.90
C ALA A 9 22.47 -12.30 3.51
N PHE A 10 22.23 -12.55 2.21
CA PHE A 10 21.24 -13.52 1.77
C PHE A 10 21.72 -14.96 1.89
N GLY A 11 23.00 -15.22 1.61
CA GLY A 11 23.60 -16.55 1.69
C GLY A 11 23.54 -17.15 3.10
N ILE A 12 23.87 -16.37 4.13
CA ILE A 12 23.78 -16.83 5.53
C ILE A 12 22.33 -17.13 5.93
N CYS A 13 21.37 -16.31 5.48
CA CYS A 13 19.96 -16.54 5.80
C CYS A 13 19.36 -17.75 5.10
N ILE A 14 19.68 -17.98 3.82
CA ILE A 14 19.24 -19.17 3.09
C ILE A 14 19.84 -20.44 3.72
N GLY A 15 21.13 -20.42 4.07
CA GLY A 15 21.80 -21.53 4.73
C GLY A 15 21.18 -21.89 6.08
N CYS A 16 20.93 -20.89 6.92
CA CYS A 16 20.27 -21.06 8.22
C CYS A 16 18.85 -21.65 8.10
N LYS A 17 18.07 -21.20 7.11
CA LYS A 17 16.71 -21.70 6.87
C LYS A 17 16.71 -23.16 6.40
N LEU A 18 17.59 -23.52 5.48
CA LEU A 18 17.71 -24.90 4.99
C LEU A 18 18.17 -25.85 6.10
N TYR A 19 19.14 -25.41 6.92
CA TYR A 19 19.66 -26.18 8.04
C TYR A 19 18.59 -26.44 9.11
N LYS A 20 17.80 -25.41 9.48
CA LYS A 20 16.67 -25.53 10.42
C LYS A 20 15.61 -26.52 9.93
N ILE A 21 15.29 -26.51 8.64
CA ILE A 21 14.32 -27.45 8.04
C ILE A 21 14.83 -28.89 8.10
N PHE A 22 16.12 -29.12 7.82
CA PHE A 22 16.70 -30.46 7.79
C PHE A 22 17.00 -31.04 9.17
N LYS A 23 17.42 -30.21 10.13
CA LYS A 23 17.93 -30.67 11.42
C LYS A 23 17.03 -30.41 12.63
N LYS A 24 15.92 -29.66 12.50
CA LYS A 24 14.96 -29.30 13.57
C LYS A 24 15.55 -28.68 14.86
N GLU A 25 16.86 -28.61 15.01
CA GLU A 25 17.60 -27.91 16.05
C GLU A 25 18.11 -26.55 15.55
N GLU A 26 18.15 -25.58 16.47
CA GLU A 26 18.62 -24.23 16.18
C GLU A 26 20.15 -24.24 16.01
N ALA A 27 20.63 -23.84 14.84
CA ALA A 27 22.06 -23.78 14.59
C ALA A 27 22.72 -22.70 15.45
N GLN A 28 23.72 -23.10 16.26
CA GLN A 28 24.46 -22.28 17.22
C GLN A 28 25.12 -21.00 16.65
N TYR A 29 25.22 -20.88 15.32
CA TYR A 29 25.89 -19.77 14.62
C TYR A 29 24.97 -18.97 13.69
N CYS A 30 23.68 -19.27 13.67
CA CYS A 30 22.73 -18.45 12.92
C CYS A 30 22.44 -17.15 13.70
N PRO A 31 22.42 -15.99 13.05
CA PRO A 31 22.10 -14.71 13.68
C PRO A 31 20.60 -14.66 14.05
N GLY A 32 20.22 -15.38 15.11
CA GLY A 32 18.91 -15.42 15.75
C GLY A 32 17.70 -15.31 14.79
N GLU A 33 16.70 -14.53 15.23
CA GLU A 33 15.44 -14.29 14.52
C GLU A 33 15.56 -13.32 13.31
N VAL A 34 16.77 -13.03 12.82
CA VAL A 34 17.00 -12.08 11.71
C VAL A 34 16.81 -12.76 10.36
N CYS A 35 17.31 -13.99 10.23
CA CYS A 35 17.15 -14.82 9.03
C CYS A 35 15.94 -15.75 9.10
N ASP A 36 15.37 -15.94 10.29
CA ASP A 36 14.07 -16.56 10.44
C ASP A 36 13.03 -15.55 9.94
N ILE A 37 12.21 -15.96 8.98
CA ILE A 37 11.08 -15.13 8.56
C ILE A 37 10.17 -15.07 9.77
N LYS A 38 10.34 -14.04 10.62
CA LYS A 38 9.45 -13.72 11.75
C LYS A 38 8.06 -14.08 11.30
N ALA A 39 7.51 -15.18 11.83
CA ALA A 39 6.15 -15.57 11.57
C ALA A 39 5.32 -14.33 11.84
N LYS A 40 4.77 -13.73 10.76
CA LYS A 40 4.20 -12.37 10.76
C LYS A 40 3.50 -12.15 12.09
N GLN A 41 4.01 -11.23 12.90
CA GLN A 41 3.41 -10.86 14.18
C GLN A 41 1.92 -10.64 13.93
N PRO A 42 1.00 -11.08 14.81
CA PRO A 42 -0.44 -11.02 14.57
C PRO A 42 -0.95 -9.60 14.23
N ILE A 43 -0.22 -8.55 14.65
CA ILE A 43 -0.44 -7.14 14.30
C ILE A 43 -0.26 -6.85 12.79
N GLN A 44 0.57 -7.60 12.07
CA GLN A 44 0.84 -7.41 10.64
C GLN A 44 -0.09 -8.24 9.73
N LYS A 45 -1.19 -8.74 10.27
CA LYS A 45 -2.28 -9.32 9.48
C LYS A 45 -3.34 -8.23 9.27
N ILE A 46 -3.44 -7.76 8.04
CA ILE A 46 -4.59 -6.94 7.62
C ILE A 46 -5.85 -7.77 7.87
N SER A 47 -6.75 -7.26 8.72
CA SER A 47 -8.05 -7.89 8.96
C SER A 47 -8.92 -7.74 7.70
N GLN A 48 -9.82 -8.68 7.44
CA GLN A 48 -10.73 -8.60 6.28
C GLN A 48 -11.55 -7.29 6.27
N VAL A 49 -11.87 -6.77 7.46
CA VAL A 49 -12.56 -5.49 7.61
C VAL A 49 -11.69 -4.32 7.10
N GLN A 50 -10.38 -4.36 7.36
CA GLN A 50 -9.45 -3.31 6.93
C GLN A 50 -9.31 -3.28 5.40
N TYR A 51 -9.36 -4.45 4.75
CA TYR A 51 -9.42 -4.54 3.29
C TYR A 51 -10.74 -3.97 2.73
N LEU A 52 -11.87 -4.28 3.35
CA LEU A 52 -13.19 -3.78 2.95
C LEU A 52 -13.27 -2.25 3.08
N VAL A 53 -12.72 -1.68 4.15
CA VAL A 53 -12.67 -0.22 4.35
C VAL A 53 -11.86 0.46 3.23
N VAL A 54 -10.69 -0.08 2.87
CA VAL A 54 -9.86 0.47 1.79
C VAL A 54 -10.57 0.38 0.44
N MET A 55 -11.21 -0.76 0.15
CA MET A 55 -11.94 -0.93 -1.10
C MET A 55 -13.14 0.02 -1.19
N GLY A 56 -13.91 0.16 -0.10
CA GLY A 56 -15.04 1.08 -0.03
C GLY A 56 -14.63 2.55 -0.19
N PHE A 57 -13.54 2.96 0.47
CA PHE A 57 -12.99 4.31 0.33
C PHE A 57 -12.57 4.58 -1.12
N THR A 58 -11.89 3.63 -1.76
CA THR A 58 -11.44 3.75 -3.15
C THR A 58 -12.64 3.88 -4.11
N ALA A 59 -13.67 3.06 -3.94
CA ALA A 59 -14.88 3.12 -4.74
C ALA A 59 -15.63 4.46 -4.57
N LEU A 60 -15.71 4.98 -3.34
CA LEU A 60 -16.36 6.25 -3.05
C LEU A 60 -15.64 7.43 -3.72
N VAL A 61 -14.31 7.45 -3.69
CA VAL A 61 -13.51 8.49 -4.37
C VAL A 61 -13.75 8.45 -5.87
N LEU A 62 -13.74 7.27 -6.49
CA LEU A 62 -14.00 7.12 -7.92
C LEU A 62 -15.41 7.59 -8.29
N LEU A 63 -16.43 7.19 -7.52
CA LEU A 63 -17.82 7.59 -7.73
C LEU A 63 -18.01 9.11 -7.54
N PHE A 64 -17.37 9.70 -6.53
CA PHE A 64 -17.41 11.14 -6.34
C PHE A 64 -16.74 11.88 -7.50
N SER A 65 -15.58 11.40 -7.95
CA SER A 65 -14.87 12.01 -9.08
C SER A 65 -15.68 11.97 -10.38
N SER A 66 -16.37 10.86 -10.69
CA SER A 66 -17.23 10.80 -11.89
C SER A 66 -18.42 11.76 -11.80
N LEU A 67 -19.09 11.83 -10.65
CA LEU A 67 -20.20 12.76 -10.45
C LEU A 67 -19.75 14.22 -10.57
N VAL A 68 -18.61 14.58 -9.99
CA VAL A 68 -18.05 15.93 -10.11
C VAL A 68 -17.70 16.24 -11.55
N ILE A 69 -17.06 15.31 -12.28
CA ILE A 69 -16.73 15.50 -13.70
C ILE A 69 -18.02 15.71 -14.54
N GLU A 70 -19.08 14.95 -14.30
CA GLU A 70 -20.37 15.15 -14.96
C GLU A 70 -20.98 16.52 -14.63
N LYS A 71 -20.86 17.00 -13.38
CA LYS A 71 -21.30 18.35 -13.00
C LYS A 71 -20.45 19.46 -13.61
N LEU A 72 -19.15 19.23 -13.82
CA LEU A 72 -18.25 20.16 -14.51
C LEU A 72 -18.45 20.15 -16.04
N GLN A 73 -18.98 19.06 -16.62
CA GLN A 73 -19.38 18.99 -18.03
C GLN A 73 -20.68 19.76 -18.32
N GLN A 74 -21.45 20.12 -17.30
CA GLN A 74 -22.58 21.03 -17.47
C GLN A 74 -22.02 22.43 -17.74
N LYS A 75 -22.34 22.96 -18.94
CA LYS A 75 -21.77 24.21 -19.48
C LYS A 75 -21.63 25.28 -18.39
N PRO A 76 -20.44 25.89 -18.23
CA PRO A 76 -20.20 26.88 -17.19
C PRO A 76 -21.26 27.97 -17.29
N VAL A 77 -21.88 28.32 -16.16
CA VAL A 77 -22.84 29.41 -16.12
C VAL A 77 -22.09 30.69 -16.47
N ASP A 78 -22.52 31.38 -17.53
CA ASP A 78 -21.88 32.60 -17.99
C ASP A 78 -22.09 33.73 -16.96
N LEU A 79 -21.17 33.85 -16.01
CA LEU A 79 -21.11 34.91 -15.01
C LEU A 79 -21.14 36.32 -15.65
N PHE A 80 -20.65 36.44 -16.88
CA PHE A 80 -20.67 37.67 -17.68
C PHE A 80 -22.08 38.10 -18.14
N LYS A 81 -23.02 37.15 -18.28
CA LYS A 81 -24.42 37.49 -18.59
C LYS A 81 -25.21 38.00 -17.38
N LEU A 82 -24.91 37.53 -16.17
CA LEU A 82 -25.54 38.05 -14.96
C LEU A 82 -25.10 39.49 -14.65
N GLY A 83 -23.80 39.79 -14.83
CA GLY A 83 -23.28 41.15 -14.64
C GLY A 83 -23.83 42.17 -15.64
N THR A 84 -24.14 41.76 -16.88
CA THR A 84 -24.73 42.65 -17.89
C THR A 84 -26.25 42.82 -17.71
N VAL A 85 -26.95 41.83 -17.17
CA VAL A 85 -28.37 41.95 -16.80
C VAL A 85 -28.57 42.81 -15.55
N GLU A 86 -27.68 42.70 -14.55
CA GLU A 86 -27.71 43.58 -13.36
C GLU A 86 -27.32 45.02 -13.68
N LYS A 87 -26.43 45.24 -14.66
CA LYS A 87 -26.10 46.57 -15.19
C LYS A 87 -27.18 47.18 -16.11
N SER A 88 -28.21 46.43 -16.47
CA SER A 88 -29.26 46.85 -17.42
C SER A 88 -30.66 46.93 -16.77
N LYS A 89 -30.74 46.93 -15.43
CA LYS A 89 -31.94 47.25 -14.65
C LYS A 89 -31.64 48.43 -13.72
#